data_AF-A0A950CMJ3-F1
#
_entry.id   AF-A0A950CMJ3-F1
#
_cell.length_a   1.000
_cell.length_b   1.000
_cell.length_c   1.000
_cell.angle_alpha   90.00
_cell.angle_beta   90.00
_cell.angle_gamma   90.00
#
_symmetry.space_group_name_H-M   'P 1'
#
loop_
_entity.id
_entity.type
_entity.pdbx_description
1 polymer ?
#
loop_
_entity_poly.entity_id
_entity_poly.type
_entity_poly.pdbx_seq_one_letter_code
_entity_poly.pdbx_strand_id
1 'polypeptide(L)'
;IASFHRYLAENLPDYARPVFLRLADYLPITGTYKSQKYKLSCAGYDPSATTDPVYFNDPARQGFVRVDSELYGRIAAGQIRI
;
A
#
# COMPACT_ATOMS: atom_id res chain seq x y z
N ILE A 1 -10.73 8.11 -1.73
CA ILE A 1 -9.95 6.96 -2.27
C ILE A 1 -10.77 6.12 -3.26
N ALA A 2 -12.09 5.93 -3.10
CA ALA A 2 -12.90 5.19 -4.09
C ALA A 2 -12.83 5.77 -5.53
N SER A 3 -12.80 7.10 -5.66
CA SER A 3 -12.57 7.78 -6.95
C SER A 3 -11.19 7.49 -7.54
N PHE A 4 -10.17 7.31 -6.69
CA PHE A 4 -8.80 7.02 -7.11
C PHE A 4 -8.68 5.60 -7.67
N HIS A 5 -9.34 4.60 -7.06
CA HIS A 5 -9.40 3.25 -7.61
C HIS A 5 -10.01 3.22 -9.01
N ARG A 6 -11.13 3.93 -9.21
CA ARG A 6 -11.77 4.03 -10.52
C ARG A 6 -10.86 4.71 -11.55
N TYR A 7 -10.22 5.81 -11.18
CA TYR A 7 -9.27 6.50 -12.04
C TYR A 7 -8.12 5.57 -12.48
N LEU A 8 -7.54 4.80 -11.55
CA LEU A 8 -6.52 3.81 -11.88
C LEU A 8 -7.06 2.68 -12.76
N ALA A 9 -8.31 2.25 -12.55
CA ALA A 9 -8.93 1.22 -13.36
C ALA A 9 -9.15 1.65 -14.82
N GLU A 10 -9.51 2.92 -15.02
CA GLU A 10 -9.74 3.51 -16.34
C GLU A 10 -8.44 3.87 -17.07
N ASN A 11 -7.39 4.22 -16.34
CA ASN A 11 -6.14 4.72 -16.92
C ASN A 11 -4.99 3.68 -16.92
N LEU A 12 -5.08 2.61 -16.13
CA LEU A 12 -4.05 1.59 -16.04
C LEU A 12 -4.61 0.16 -16.23
N PRO A 13 -3.88 -0.68 -16.99
CA PRO A 13 -4.18 -2.11 -17.07
C PRO A 13 -3.97 -2.78 -15.71
N ASP A 14 -4.65 -3.91 -15.46
CA ASP A 14 -4.69 -4.59 -14.15
C ASP A 14 -3.31 -4.81 -13.53
N TYR A 15 -2.32 -5.20 -14.34
CA TYR A 15 -0.95 -5.47 -13.88
C TYR A 15 -0.18 -4.22 -13.43
N ALA A 16 -0.59 -3.03 -13.88
CA ALA A 16 0.08 -1.77 -13.54
C ALA A 16 -0.60 -1.08 -12.34
N ARG A 17 -1.65 -1.68 -11.78
CA ARG A 17 -2.35 -1.13 -10.62
C ARG A 17 -1.58 -1.47 -9.34
N PRO A 18 -1.37 -0.50 -8.45
CA PRO A 18 -0.67 -0.73 -7.19
C PRO A 18 -1.48 -1.65 -6.29
N VAL A 19 -0.85 -2.73 -5.83
CA VAL A 19 -1.43 -3.68 -4.87
C VAL A 19 -1.54 -3.05 -3.47
N PHE A 20 -0.54 -2.24 -3.10
CA PHE A 20 -0.52 -1.50 -1.84
C PHE A 20 -0.33 -0.01 -2.10
N LEU A 21 -1.03 0.81 -1.32
CA LEU A 21 -0.91 2.26 -1.29
C LEU A 21 -0.61 2.73 0.12
N ARG A 22 0.44 3.52 0.29
CA ARG A 22 0.72 4.22 1.55
C ARG A 22 0.48 5.70 1.32
N LEU A 23 -0.40 6.30 2.11
CA LEU A 23 -0.64 7.75 2.07
C LEU A 23 0.17 8.39 3.19
N ALA A 24 1.33 8.95 2.84
CA ALA A 24 2.13 9.73 3.79
C ALA A 24 1.78 11.21 3.68
N ASP A 25 1.52 11.87 4.82
CA ASP A 25 1.25 13.31 4.88
C ASP A 25 2.51 14.14 4.58
N TYR A 26 3.69 13.57 4.84
CA TYR A 26 4.97 14.20 4.60
C TYR A 26 5.96 13.19 4.03
N LEU A 27 6.48 13.48 2.84
CA LEU A 27 7.66 12.79 2.31
C LEU A 27 8.90 13.53 2.81
N PRO A 28 9.67 12.99 3.77
CA PRO A 28 10.91 13.63 4.19
C PRO A 28 11.91 13.59 3.04
N ILE A 29 12.06 14.72 2.33
CA ILE A 29 13.14 14.93 1.36
C ILE A 29 14.41 15.18 2.17
N THR A 30 15.05 14.12 2.64
CA THR A 30 16.37 14.25 3.26
C THR A 30 17.40 14.47 2.17
N GLY A 31 18.00 15.66 2.15
CA GLY A 31 18.98 16.17 1.16
C GLY A 31 20.33 15.45 1.12
N THR A 32 20.38 14.14 1.34
CA THR A 32 21.53 13.30 1.02
C THR A 32 21.01 11.96 0.53
N TYR A 33 21.24 11.68 -0.74
CA TYR A 33 20.84 10.52 -1.56
C TYR A 33 21.36 9.15 -1.03
N LYS A 34 21.28 8.88 0.28
CA LYS A 34 21.54 7.57 0.86
C LYS A 34 20.22 6.85 1.10
N SER A 35 19.97 5.87 0.24
CA SER A 35 18.86 4.92 0.16
C SER A 35 18.07 4.67 1.46
N GLN A 36 17.11 5.55 1.77
CA GLN A 36 15.99 5.20 2.65
C GLN A 36 15.06 4.14 2.03
N LYS A 37 15.29 3.75 0.76
CA LYS A 37 14.65 2.60 0.09
C LYS A 37 14.68 1.33 0.94
N TYR A 38 15.77 1.06 1.66
CA TYR A 38 15.87 -0.16 2.47
C TYR A 38 14.96 -0.12 3.70
N LYS A 39 14.82 1.02 4.38
CA LYS A 39 13.92 1.15 5.53
C LYS A 39 12.45 1.11 5.11
N LEU A 40 12.09 1.73 3.99
CA LEU A 40 10.75 1.62 3.40
C LEU A 40 10.45 0.19 2.91
N SER A 41 11.44 -0.50 2.35
CA SER A 41 11.31 -1.91 1.96
C SER A 41 11.23 -2.86 3.16
N CYS A 42 11.96 -2.59 4.25
CA CYS A 42 11.93 -3.38 5.48
C CYS A 42 10.67 -3.13 6.31
N ALA A 43 10.15 -1.90 6.35
CA ALA A 43 8.86 -1.60 6.97
C ALA A 43 7.70 -2.21 6.18
N GLY A 44 7.88 -2.38 4.86
CA GLY A 44 6.90 -3.04 4.00
C GLY A 44 5.53 -2.35 4.05
N TYR A 45 4.49 -3.17 4.09
CA TYR A 45 3.08 -2.77 4.23
C TYR A 45 2.56 -3.03 5.66
N ASP A 46 3.46 -3.18 6.65
CA ASP A 46 3.07 -3.41 8.04
C ASP A 46 2.43 -2.14 8.64
N PRO A 47 1.14 -2.20 9.04
CA PRO A 47 0.44 -1.07 9.65
C PRO A 47 1.00 -0.70 11.03
N SER A 48 1.80 -1.56 11.66
CA SER A 48 2.44 -1.32 12.97
C SER A 48 3.81 -0.65 12.85
N ALA A 49 4.49 -0.82 11.71
CA ALA A 49 5.81 -0.26 11.45
C ALA A 49 5.77 1.18 10.92
N THR A 50 4.58 1.74 10.70
CA THR A 50 4.36 3.01 10.03
C THR A 50 3.12 3.70 10.58
N THR A 51 3.22 4.99 10.89
CA THR A 51 2.08 5.81 11.35
C THR A 51 1.15 6.21 10.20
N ASP A 52 1.65 6.20 8.97
CA ASP A 52 0.89 6.53 7.76
C ASP A 52 -0.14 5.45 7.43
N PRO A 53 -1.38 5.82 7.03
CA PRO A 53 -2.37 4.85 6.63
C PRO A 53 -1.95 4.10 5.34
N VAL A 54 -1.88 2.77 5.46
CA VAL A 54 -1.65 1.84 4.35
C VAL A 54 -2.98 1.25 3.89
N TYR A 55 -3.13 1.09 2.58
CA TYR A 55 -4.29 0.53 1.92
C TYR A 55 -3.88 -0.62 1.00
N PHE A 56 -4.72 -1.65 0.92
CA PHE A 56 -4.58 -2.78 0.03
C PHE A 56 -5.66 -2.71 -1.05
N ASN A 57 -5.30 -2.95 -2.30
CA ASN A 57 -6.25 -3.04 -3.40
C ASN A 57 -6.93 -4.41 -3.36
N ASP A 58 -8.11 -4.48 -2.73
CA ASP A 58 -8.85 -5.72 -2.59
C ASP A 58 -9.61 -6.03 -3.88
N PRO A 59 -9.23 -7.09 -4.63
CA PRO A 59 -9.92 -7.45 -5.87
C PRO A 59 -11.36 -7.95 -5.64
N ALA A 60 -11.66 -8.51 -4.47
CA ALA A 60 -13.00 -8.95 -4.11
C ALA A 60 -13.93 -7.76 -3.80
N ARG A 61 -13.39 -6.69 -3.21
CA ARG A 61 -14.13 -5.45 -2.92
C ARG A 61 -14.03 -4.40 -4.01
N GLN A 62 -13.23 -4.66 -5.05
CA GLN A 62 -12.93 -3.74 -6.15
C GLN A 62 -12.58 -2.33 -5.65
N GLY A 63 -11.69 -2.26 -4.66
CA GLY A 63 -11.35 -1.00 -4.02
C GLY A 63 -10.26 -1.11 -2.96
N PHE A 64 -9.71 0.05 -2.62
CA PHE A 64 -8.69 0.17 -1.59
C PHE A 64 -9.30 0.08 -0.19
N VAL A 65 -8.92 -0.96 0.55
CA VAL A 65 -9.27 -1.18 1.95
C VAL A 65 -8.09 -0.83 2.84
N ARG A 66 -8.36 -0.25 4.02
CA ARG A 66 -7.29 0.06 4.98
C ARG A 66 -6.69 -1.25 5.51
N VAL A 67 -5.37 -1.33 5.54
CA VAL A 67 -4.65 -2.45 6.14
C VAL A 67 -4.67 -2.26 7.66
N ASP A 68 -5.37 -3.15 8.34
CA ASP A 68 -5.28 -3.32 9.79
C ASP A 68 -4.40 -4.54 10.12
N SER A 69 -4.14 -4.76 11.40
CA SER A 69 -3.29 -5.85 11.88
C SER A 69 -3.82 -7.24 11.49
N GLU A 70 -5.14 -7.39 11.40
CA GLU A 70 -5.82 -8.65 11.04
C GLU A 70 -5.65 -8.95 9.55
N LEU A 71 -5.95 -7.96 8.70
CA LEU A 71 -5.78 -8.03 7.26
C LEU A 71 -4.31 -8.24 6.90
N TYR A 72 -3.40 -7.53 7.58
CA TYR A 72 -1.96 -7.75 7.46
C TYR A 72 -1.60 -9.21 7.77
N GLY A 73 -2.10 -9.76 8.88
CA GLY A 73 -1.86 -11.16 9.26
C GLY A 73 -2.37 -12.14 8.20
N ARG A 74 -3.55 -11.90 7.63
CA ARG A 74 -4.13 -12.74 6.56
C ARG A 74 -3.32 -12.69 5.26
N ILE A 75 -2.83 -11.50 4.89
CA ILE A 75 -1.93 -11.32 3.73
C ILE A 75 -0.59 -12.01 3.98
N ALA A 76 0.02 -11.80 5.15
CA ALA A 76 1.30 -12.39 5.52
C ALA A 76 1.23 -13.93 5.61
N ALA A 77 0.08 -14.48 6.02
CA ALA A 77 -0.20 -15.91 6.02
C ALA A 77 -0.50 -16.49 4.62
N GLY A 78 -0.51 -15.67 3.56
CA GLY A 78 -0.82 -16.09 2.19
C GLY A 78 -2.28 -16.45 1.95
N GLN A 79 -3.18 -16.07 2.87
CA GLN A 79 -4.62 -16.36 2.75
C GLN A 79 -5.34 -15.42 1.78
N ILE A 80 -4.68 -14.33 1.38
CA ILE A 80 -5.18 -13.37 0.41
C ILE A 80 -4.24 -13.38 -0.79
N ARG A 81 -4.83 -13.55 -1.98
CA ARG A 81 -4.09 -13.52 -3.24
C ARG A 81 -3.86 -12.07 -3.63
N ILE A 82 -2.58 -11.70 -3.67
CA ILE A 82 -2.07 -10.37 -4.04
C ILE A 82 -1.56 -10.35 -5.48
#